data_AF-A0AAU8IXQ7-F1
#
_entry.id   AF-A0AAU8IXQ7-F1
#
_cell.length_a   1.000
_cell.length_b   1.000
_cell.length_c   1.000
_cell.angle_alpha   90.00
_cell.angle_beta   90.00
_cell.angle_gamma   90.00
#
_symmetry.space_group_name_H-M   'P 1'
#
loop_
_entity.id
_entity.type
_entity.pdbx_description
1 polymer ?
#
loop_
_entity_poly.entity_id
_entity_poly.type
_entity_poly.pdbx_seq_one_letter_code
_entity_poly.pdbx_strand_id
1 'polypeptide(L)' 'MVSDAGMLVALAKKRPDPVDGLVALTALQVSAAMVATSDPDDIRAYLKQLPGAEAVVTLRV' A
#
# COMPACT_ATOMS: atom_id res chain seq x y z
N MET A 1 20.03 -6.55 24.95
CA MET A 1 19.65 -5.11 24.94
C MET A 1 19.78 -4.62 23.51
N VAL A 2 18.67 -4.51 22.79
CA VAL A 2 18.65 -3.75 21.52
C VAL A 2 18.79 -2.27 21.91
N SER A 3 19.83 -1.61 21.41
CA SER A 3 20.10 -0.18 21.65
C SER A 3 18.90 0.66 21.20
N ASP A 4 18.58 1.73 21.94
CA ASP A 4 17.52 2.71 21.63
C ASP A 4 17.61 3.27 20.20
N ALA A 5 18.81 3.26 19.60
CA ALA A 5 19.02 3.62 18.20
C ALA A 5 18.28 2.70 17.20
N GLY A 6 18.13 1.41 17.53
CA GLY A 6 17.38 0.45 16.71
C GLY A 6 15.87 0.61 16.78
N MET A 7 15.34 1.21 17.85
CA MET A 7 13.90 1.48 18.01
C MET A 7 13.49 2.78 17.30
N LEU A 8 14.35 3.80 17.30
CA LEU A 8 14.08 5.09 16.65
C LEU A 8 13.99 5.00 15.12
N VAL A 9 14.78 4.11 14.50
CA VAL A 9 14.69 3.85 13.04
C VAL A 9 13.36 3.19 12.66
N ALA A 10 12.77 2.36 13.55
CA ALA A 10 11.45 1.76 13.34
C ALA A 10 10.28 2.74 13.56
N LEU A 11 10.53 3.87 14.24
CA LEU A 11 9.51 4.87 14.60
C LEU A 11 9.43 6.08 13.65
N ALA A 12 10.36 6.20 12.69
CA ALA A 12 10.16 7.08 11.55
C ALA A 12 9.06 6.46 10.67
N LYS A 13 7.81 6.67 11.06
CA LYS A 13 6.61 6.13 10.41
C LYS A 13 6.74 6.37 8.90
N LYS A 14 7.00 5.30 8.13
CA LYS A 14 7.15 5.34 6.68
C LYS A 14 6.00 6.20 6.15
N ARG A 15 6.32 7.35 5.53
CA ARG A 15 5.30 8.14 4.86
C ARG A 15 4.81 7.27 3.70
N PRO A 16 3.50 7.00 3.60
CA PRO A 16 3.00 6.12 2.56
C PRO A 16 3.24 6.79 1.19
N ASP A 17 3.65 6.00 0.21
CA ASP A 17 4.11 6.50 -1.09
C ASP A 17 2.91 7.05 -1.89
N PRO A 18 2.95 8.30 -2.36
CA PRO A 18 1.87 8.86 -3.17
C PRO A 18 1.61 8.10 -4.48
N VAL A 19 2.62 7.42 -5.04
CA VAL A 19 2.46 6.58 -6.24
C VAL A 19 1.57 5.38 -5.94
N ASP A 20 1.77 4.72 -4.80
CA ASP A 20 0.92 3.60 -4.36
C ASP A 20 -0.54 4.05 -4.16
N GLY A 21 -0.73 5.26 -3.65
CA GLY A 21 -2.06 5.88 -3.51
C GLY A 21 -2.72 6.16 -4.86
N LEU A 22 -1.98 6.69 -5.84
CA LEU A 22 -2.49 6.92 -7.19
C LEU A 22 -2.88 5.59 -7.87
N VAL A 23 -2.04 4.56 -7.77
CA VAL A 23 -2.31 3.23 -8.30
C VAL A 23 -3.60 2.66 -7.71
N ALA A 24 -3.78 2.75 -6.39
CA ALA A 24 -4.99 2.29 -5.71
C ALA A 24 -6.26 3.02 -6.19
N LEU A 25 -6.20 4.35 -6.33
CA LEU A 25 -7.32 5.15 -6.82
C LEU A 25 -7.69 4.81 -8.26
N THR A 26 -6.69 4.72 -9.15
CA THR A 26 -6.92 4.37 -10.55
C THR A 26 -7.49 2.95 -10.68
N ALA A 27 -6.96 1.98 -9.92
CA ALA A 27 -7.46 0.62 -9.92
C ALA A 27 -8.94 0.54 -9.52
N LEU A 28 -9.34 1.32 -8.50
CA LEU A 28 -10.74 1.44 -8.09
C LEU A 28 -11.62 2.05 -9.19
N GLN A 29 -11.17 3.14 -9.83
CA GLN A 29 -11.94 3.82 -10.88
C GLN A 29 -12.18 2.94 -12.11
N VAL A 30 -11.26 2.01 -12.41
CA VAL A 30 -11.39 1.05 -13.52
C VAL A 30 -12.30 -0.13 -13.14
N SER A 31 -12.64 -0.30 -11.85
CA SER A 31 -13.59 -1.30 -11.30
C SER A 31 -13.21 -2.79 -11.48
N ALA A 32 -12.31 -3.12 -12.39
CA ALA A 32 -11.76 -4.48 -12.59
C ALA A 32 -10.28 -4.40 -12.96
N ALA A 33 -9.43 -4.18 -11.96
CA ALA A 33 -7.99 -3.97 -12.15
C ALA A 33 -7.14 -5.04 -11.47
N MET A 34 -6.05 -5.42 -12.13
CA MET A 34 -4.97 -6.24 -11.57
C MET A 34 -3.74 -5.35 -11.40
N VAL A 35 -3.18 -5.32 -10.20
CA VAL A 35 -1.98 -4.51 -9.88
C VAL A 35 -0.81 -5.45 -9.60
N ALA A 36 0.20 -5.43 -10.46
CA ALA A 36 1.48 -6.11 -10.24
C ALA A 36 2.41 -5.22 -9.42
N THR A 37 2.90 -5.72 -8.28
CA THR A 37 3.80 -4.98 -7.38
C THR A 37 4.68 -5.94 -6.60
N SER A 38 5.90 -5.52 -6.25
CA SER A 38 6.78 -6.28 -5.36
C SER A 38 6.29 -6.29 -3.91
N ASP A 39 5.52 -5.27 -3.52
CA ASP A 39 4.90 -5.18 -2.20
C ASP A 39 3.40 -4.87 -2.31
N PRO A 40 2.56 -5.91 -2.29
CA PRO A 40 1.11 -5.74 -2.37
C PRO A 40 0.49 -5.15 -1.08
N ASP A 41 1.21 -5.09 0.04
CA ASP A 41 0.67 -4.54 1.28
C ASP A 41 0.64 -3.00 1.27
N ASP A 42 1.57 -2.37 0.56
CA ASP A 42 1.58 -0.91 0.34
C ASP A 42 0.31 -0.47 -0.42
N ILE A 43 -0.09 -1.20 -1.46
CA ILE A 43 -1.35 -0.94 -2.21
C ILE A 43 -2.60 -1.24 -1.37
N ARG A 44 -2.60 -2.37 -0.65
CA ARG A 44 -3.74 -2.78 0.20
C ARG A 44 -4.00 -1.78 1.33
N ALA A 45 -2.97 -1.10 1.84
CA ALA A 45 -3.14 -0.07 2.86
C ALA A 45 -4.03 1.08 2.38
N TYR A 46 -3.88 1.51 1.12
CA TYR A 46 -4.72 2.53 0.51
C TYR A 46 -6.12 2.02 0.16
N LEU A 47 -6.24 0.83 -0.43
CA LEU A 47 -7.54 0.24 -0.81
C LEU A 47 -8.49 0.10 0.39
N LYS A 48 -7.97 -0.22 1.58
CA LYS A 48 -8.75 -0.30 2.83
C LYS A 48 -9.41 1.01 3.25
N GLN A 49 -8.94 2.15 2.73
CA GLN A 49 -9.48 3.48 3.02
C GLN A 49 -10.49 3.94 1.95
N LEU A 50 -10.57 3.24 0.82
CA LEU A 50 -11.41 3.62 -0.32
C LEU A 50 -12.67 2.74 -0.37
N PRO A 51 -13.88 3.34 -0.36
CA PRO A 51 -15.13 2.59 -0.52
C PRO A 51 -15.19 1.91 -1.90
N GLY A 52 -15.63 0.64 -1.96
CA GLY A 52 -15.80 -0.10 -3.22
C GLY A 52 -14.53 -0.79 -3.75
N ALA A 53 -13.47 -0.83 -2.95
CA ALA A 53 -12.17 -1.39 -3.35
C ALA A 53 -12.10 -2.92 -3.37
N GLU A 54 -13.20 -3.62 -3.11
CA GLU A 54 -13.26 -5.09 -3.05
C GLU A 54 -13.01 -5.75 -4.41
N ALA A 55 -13.13 -5.00 -5.51
CA ALA A 55 -12.95 -5.49 -6.88
C ALA A 55 -11.50 -5.40 -7.41
N VAL A 56 -10.54 -4.93 -6.60
CA VAL A 56 -9.13 -4.80 -7.00
C VAL A 56 -8.31 -5.99 -6.48
N VAL A 57 -7.59 -6.67 -7.39
CA VAL A 57 -6.71 -7.80 -7.04
C VAL A 57 -5.24 -7.37 -7.16
N THR A 58 -4.48 -7.58 -6.09
CA THR A 58 -3.03 -7.30 -6.04
C THR A 58 -2.23 -8.59 -6.23
N LEU A 59 -1.27 -8.57 -7.14
CA LEU A 59 -0.38 -9.68 -7.44
C LEU A 59 1.05 -9.32 -7.04
N ARG A 60 1.69 -10.24 -6.32
CA ARG A 60 3.13 -10.16 -6.10
C ARG A 60 3.84 -10.67 -7.35
N VAL A 61 4.72 -9.85 -7.91
CA VAL A 61 5.62 -10.21 -9.01
C VAL A 61 7.07 -10.30 -8.55
#